data_AF-E4WYZ6-F1
#
_entry.id   AF-E4WYZ6-F1
#
_cell.length_a   1.000
_cell.length_b   1.000
_cell.length_c   1.000
_cell.angle_alpha   90.00
_cell.angle_beta   90.00
_cell.angle_gamma   90.00
#
_symmetry.space_group_name_H-M   'P 1'
#
loop_
_entity.id
_entity.type
_entity.pdbx_description
1 polymer ?
#
loop_
_entity_poly.entity_id
_entity_poly.type
_entity_poly.pdbx_seq_one_letter_code
_entity_poly.pdbx_strand_id
1 'polypeptide(L)'
;MSPNEQQEEELEALDAIFEDDECYEKISETEFSYKITPEGESGKNVKIDFKWGENYPEEAPEFGLESFYNTHLTDATKECILEFLANQAEENLGDPMIYTLIEGVKDNIDDLTKYQKERPTIVKEPVEVKEKKVKEKKEQLTKRQKARATNKLVDGELPRGHNWVSLISHLSQTGGAP
;
A
#
# COMPACT_ATOMS: atom_id res chain seq x y z
N MET A 1 32.88 -14.68 -8.51
CA MET A 1 31.71 -14.61 -9.41
C MET A 1 31.71 -13.23 -10.02
N SER A 2 31.15 -13.06 -11.20
CA SER A 2 30.87 -11.72 -11.72
C SER A 2 29.70 -11.09 -10.93
N PRO A 3 29.60 -9.75 -10.84
CA PRO A 3 28.49 -9.10 -10.16
C PRO A 3 27.12 -9.52 -10.70
N ASN A 4 27.05 -9.79 -12.01
CA ASN A 4 25.83 -10.24 -12.68
C ASN A 4 25.41 -11.66 -12.27
N GLU A 5 26.36 -12.60 -12.14
CA GLU A 5 26.06 -13.93 -11.61
C GLU A 5 25.53 -13.87 -10.16
N GLN A 6 26.12 -13.01 -9.32
CA GLN A 6 25.66 -12.82 -7.94
C GLN A 6 24.26 -12.21 -7.85
N GLN A 7 23.94 -11.27 -8.75
CA GLN A 7 22.61 -10.69 -8.88
C GLN A 7 21.56 -11.73 -9.29
N GLU A 8 21.88 -12.57 -10.28
CA GLU A 8 20.98 -13.63 -10.74
C GLU A 8 20.73 -14.67 -9.63
N GLU A 9 21.79 -15.12 -8.95
CA GLU A 9 21.69 -16.04 -7.81
C GLU A 9 20.87 -15.44 -6.65
N GLU A 10 21.06 -14.16 -6.33
CA GLU A 10 20.27 -13.48 -5.30
C GLU A 10 18.81 -13.33 -5.72
N LEU A 11 18.54 -12.98 -6.99
CA LEU A 11 17.18 -12.83 -7.50
C LEU A 11 16.41 -14.15 -7.43
N GLU A 12 17.02 -15.27 -7.80
CA GLU A 12 16.43 -16.60 -7.65
C GLU A 12 16.17 -16.94 -6.18
N ALA A 13 17.10 -16.60 -5.29
CA ALA A 13 16.94 -16.81 -3.86
C ALA A 13 15.79 -15.98 -3.27
N LEU A 14 15.70 -14.70 -3.63
CA LEU A 14 14.62 -13.80 -3.21
C LEU A 14 13.26 -14.28 -3.73
N ASP A 15 13.18 -14.67 -5.01
CA ASP A 15 11.94 -15.20 -5.60
C ASP A 15 11.51 -16.51 -4.90
N ALA A 16 12.45 -17.35 -4.46
CA ALA A 16 12.14 -18.56 -3.70
C ALA A 16 11.73 -18.29 -2.25
N ILE A 17 12.35 -17.32 -1.58
CA ILE A 17 12.02 -16.95 -0.20
C ILE A 17 10.65 -16.27 -0.13
N PHE A 18 10.35 -15.41 -1.10
CA PHE A 18 9.17 -14.55 -1.12
C PHE A 18 8.08 -15.03 -2.09
N GLU A 19 8.13 -16.28 -2.59
CA GLU A 19 7.16 -16.83 -3.56
C GLU A 19 5.70 -16.70 -3.10
N ASP A 20 5.45 -16.83 -1.80
CA ASP A 20 4.12 -16.75 -1.16
C ASP A 20 3.90 -15.45 -0.35
N ASP A 21 4.87 -14.52 -0.36
CA ASP A 21 4.80 -13.30 0.43
C ASP A 21 4.17 -12.14 -0.38
N GLU A 22 2.92 -11.78 -0.05
CA GLU A 22 2.21 -10.65 -0.66
C GLU A 22 2.87 -9.28 -0.38
N CYS A 23 3.82 -9.22 0.55
CA CYS A 23 4.56 -8.01 0.89
C CYS A 23 5.67 -7.69 -0.11
N TYR A 24 6.18 -8.69 -0.83
CA TYR A 24 7.23 -8.53 -1.83
C TYR A 24 6.63 -8.26 -3.21
N GLU A 25 7.14 -7.24 -3.88
CA GLU A 25 6.69 -6.79 -5.20
C GLU A 25 7.91 -6.59 -6.09
N LYS A 26 8.13 -7.52 -7.03
CA LYS A 26 9.17 -7.42 -8.04
C LYS A 26 8.72 -6.47 -9.15
N ILE A 27 9.41 -5.34 -9.33
CA ILE A 27 9.10 -4.34 -10.36
C ILE A 27 9.88 -4.67 -11.63
N SER A 28 11.16 -5.01 -11.49
CA SER A 28 12.04 -5.44 -12.58
C SER A 28 13.09 -6.44 -12.06
N GLU A 29 14.05 -6.81 -12.90
CA GLU A 29 15.18 -7.67 -12.49
C GLU A 29 16.18 -6.95 -11.57
N THR A 30 16.13 -5.63 -11.51
CA THR A 30 17.02 -4.82 -10.67
C THR A 30 16.26 -3.94 -9.69
N GLU A 31 14.93 -3.90 -9.74
CA GLU A 31 14.08 -3.09 -8.87
C GLU A 31 13.04 -3.93 -8.15
N PHE A 32 13.02 -3.79 -6.83
CA PHE A 32 12.20 -4.58 -5.92
C PHE A 32 11.54 -3.66 -4.93
N SER A 33 10.41 -4.08 -4.38
CA SER A 33 9.76 -3.36 -3.32
C SER A 33 9.25 -4.29 -2.25
N TYR A 34 9.44 -3.92 -0.98
CA TYR A 34 8.99 -4.71 0.15
C TYR A 34 8.13 -3.88 1.09
N LYS A 35 6.97 -4.42 1.48
CA LYS A 35 5.99 -3.78 2.37
C LYS A 35 6.07 -4.37 3.78
N ILE A 36 6.66 -3.64 4.69
CA ILE A 36 6.70 -4.01 6.11
C ILE A 36 5.41 -3.53 6.77
N THR A 37 4.60 -4.47 7.25
CA THR A 37 3.38 -4.19 8.02
C THR A 37 3.51 -4.80 9.41
N PRO A 38 3.86 -4.02 10.45
CA PRO A 38 3.90 -4.54 11.80
C PRO A 38 2.51 -4.99 12.26
N GLU A 39 2.44 -6.14 12.94
CA GLU A 39 1.19 -6.78 13.32
C GLU A 39 0.37 -5.88 14.26
N GLY A 40 -0.79 -5.40 13.79
CA GLY A 40 -1.77 -4.68 14.62
C GLY A 40 -1.62 -3.16 14.72
N GLU A 41 -0.56 -2.56 14.17
CA GLU A 41 -0.32 -1.11 14.27
C GLU A 41 -0.55 -0.36 12.94
N SER A 42 -1.79 0.09 12.74
CA SER A 42 -2.17 0.94 11.61
C SER A 42 -1.50 2.31 11.69
N GLY A 43 -0.29 2.44 11.11
CA GLY A 43 0.45 3.70 11.08
C GLY A 43 1.97 3.58 11.16
N LYS A 44 2.51 2.36 11.21
CA LYS A 44 3.95 2.07 11.16
C LYS A 44 4.34 1.31 9.90
N ASN A 45 3.44 1.21 8.92
CA ASN A 45 3.68 0.43 7.73
C ASN A 45 4.69 1.17 6.83
N VAL A 46 5.67 0.47 6.30
CA VAL A 46 6.70 1.08 5.45
C VAL A 46 6.81 0.27 4.17
N LYS A 47 6.81 0.95 3.02
CA LYS A 47 7.17 0.35 1.74
C LYS A 47 8.56 0.85 1.35
N ILE A 48 9.50 -0.06 1.13
CA ILE A 48 10.88 0.26 0.75
C ILE A 48 11.12 -0.23 -0.66
N ASP A 49 11.60 0.64 -1.52
CA ASP A 49 12.00 0.33 -2.88
C ASP A 49 13.53 0.16 -2.92
N PHE A 50 14.00 -0.93 -3.50
CA PHE A 50 15.40 -1.28 -3.66
C PHE A 50 15.75 -1.30 -5.13
N LYS A 51 16.90 -0.74 -5.50
CA LYS A 51 17.37 -0.74 -6.89
C LYS A 51 18.86 -1.07 -6.98
N TRP A 52 19.19 -2.11 -7.73
CA TRP A 52 20.56 -2.50 -7.98
C TRP A 52 21.26 -1.54 -8.95
N GLY A 53 22.47 -1.13 -8.57
CA GLY A 53 23.41 -0.48 -9.46
C GLY A 53 24.16 -1.49 -10.32
N GLU A 54 24.90 -1.01 -11.32
CA GLU A 54 25.68 -1.87 -12.23
C GLU A 54 26.79 -2.66 -11.49
N ASN A 55 27.27 -2.13 -10.37
CA ASN A 55 28.34 -2.73 -9.55
C ASN A 55 27.83 -3.48 -8.31
N TYR A 56 26.52 -3.61 -8.11
CA TYR A 56 25.99 -4.37 -6.98
C TYR A 56 26.39 -5.86 -7.10
N PRO A 57 26.82 -6.57 -6.04
CA PRO A 57 26.84 -6.17 -4.62
C PRO A 57 28.14 -5.49 -4.12
N GLU A 58 29.11 -5.20 -5.00
CA GLU A 58 30.32 -4.44 -4.61
C GLU A 58 30.00 -2.99 -4.22
N GLU A 59 28.90 -2.45 -4.75
CA GLU A 59 28.33 -1.16 -4.41
C GLU A 59 26.94 -1.32 -3.79
N ALA A 60 26.61 -0.45 -2.81
CA ALA A 60 25.32 -0.46 -2.15
C ALA A 60 24.18 -0.16 -3.14
N PRO A 61 23.01 -0.81 -2.99
CA PRO A 61 21.85 -0.51 -3.81
C PRO A 61 21.25 0.86 -3.47
N GLU A 62 20.51 1.45 -4.41
CA GLU A 62 19.76 2.67 -4.18
C GLU A 62 18.46 2.36 -3.39
N PHE A 63 18.17 3.15 -2.37
CA PHE A 63 16.97 3.00 -1.52
C PHE A 63 15.95 4.10 -1.78
N GLY A 64 14.70 3.71 -2.00
CA GLY A 64 13.56 4.60 -2.17
C GLY A 64 12.54 4.46 -1.06
N LEU A 65 12.17 5.57 -0.43
CA LEU A 65 11.04 5.65 0.52
C LEU A 65 9.93 6.61 0.03
N GLU A 66 9.99 7.06 -1.22
CA GLU A 66 9.06 8.05 -1.79
C GLU A 66 7.73 7.47 -2.30
N SER A 67 7.42 6.24 -1.91
CA SER A 67 6.12 5.64 -2.24
C SER A 67 4.97 6.41 -1.58
N PHE A 68 3.83 6.55 -2.30
CA PHE A 68 2.58 7.08 -1.74
C PHE A 68 2.12 6.33 -0.48
N TYR A 69 2.58 5.09 -0.31
CA TYR A 69 2.36 4.27 0.87
C TYR A 69 2.93 4.92 2.15
N ASN A 70 4.08 5.60 2.04
CA ASN A 70 4.83 6.18 3.15
C ASN A 70 4.40 7.62 3.51
N THR A 71 3.30 8.12 2.95
CA THR A 71 2.80 9.49 3.18
C THR A 71 2.46 9.80 4.64
N HIS A 72 2.24 8.76 5.44
CA HIS A 72 1.96 8.88 6.86
C HIS A 72 3.23 9.03 7.70
N LEU A 73 4.39 8.59 7.19
CA LEU A 73 5.70 8.69 7.85
C LEU A 73 6.17 10.14 7.91
N THR A 74 6.80 10.51 9.02
CA THR A 74 7.51 11.81 9.12
C THR A 74 8.84 11.75 8.37
N ASP A 75 9.33 12.90 7.94
CA ASP A 75 10.62 12.95 7.23
C ASP A 75 11.77 12.46 8.12
N ALA A 76 11.73 12.77 9.42
CA ALA A 76 12.68 12.23 10.40
C ALA A 76 12.69 10.70 10.47
N THR A 77 11.52 10.04 10.42
CA THR A 77 11.44 8.57 10.38
C THR A 77 12.04 8.01 9.09
N LYS A 78 11.79 8.67 7.95
CA LYS A 78 12.36 8.26 6.66
C LYS A 78 13.89 8.40 6.66
N GLU A 79 14.40 9.51 7.18
CA GLU A 79 15.84 9.74 7.33
C GLU A 79 16.48 8.66 8.20
N CYS A 80 15.88 8.32 9.35
CA CYS A 80 16.39 7.25 10.20
C CYS A 80 16.40 5.87 9.50
N ILE A 81 15.37 5.54 8.72
CA ILE A 81 15.34 4.27 7.96
C ILE A 81 16.41 4.26 6.88
N LEU A 82 16.62 5.37 6.16
CA LEU A 82 17.66 5.49 5.14
C LEU A 82 19.06 5.40 5.76
N GLU A 83 19.30 6.07 6.89
CA GLU A 83 20.56 5.96 7.63
C GLU A 83 20.81 4.52 8.10
N PHE A 84 19.79 3.83 8.61
CA PHE A 84 19.91 2.43 9.01
C PHE A 84 20.26 1.52 7.82
N LEU A 85 19.54 1.67 6.71
CA LEU A 85 19.80 0.92 5.47
C LEU A 85 21.20 1.19 4.92
N ALA A 86 21.65 2.44 4.91
CA ALA A 86 22.98 2.81 4.45
C ALA A 86 24.07 2.14 5.30
N ASN A 87 23.97 2.21 6.63
CA ASN A 87 24.93 1.56 7.52
C ASN A 87 24.97 0.03 7.32
N GLN A 88 23.79 -0.61 7.25
CA GLN A 88 23.72 -2.05 7.01
C GLN A 88 24.26 -2.46 5.64
N ALA A 89 24.04 -1.63 4.61
CA ALA A 89 24.59 -1.88 3.28
C ALA A 89 26.12 -1.78 3.26
N GLU A 90 26.69 -0.77 3.94
CA GLU A 90 28.15 -0.61 4.07
C GLU A 90 28.81 -1.82 4.77
N GLU A 91 28.14 -2.40 5.76
CA GLU A 91 28.65 -3.59 6.48
C GLU A 91 28.58 -4.88 5.64
N ASN A 92 27.66 -4.95 4.67
CA ASN A 92 27.43 -6.14 3.85
C ASN A 92 27.94 -6.00 2.40
N LEU A 93 28.78 -4.98 2.11
CA LEU A 93 29.37 -4.81 0.78
C LEU A 93 30.17 -6.05 0.35
N GLY A 94 30.01 -6.40 -0.92
CA GLY A 94 30.67 -7.55 -1.55
C GLY A 94 29.86 -8.85 -1.51
N ASP A 95 28.73 -8.87 -0.79
CA ASP A 95 27.82 -10.01 -0.73
C ASP A 95 26.36 -9.59 -1.00
N PRO A 96 25.52 -10.50 -1.53
CA PRO A 96 24.06 -10.34 -1.60
C PRO A 96 23.43 -9.91 -0.27
N MET A 97 22.77 -8.75 -0.24
CA MET A 97 22.34 -8.10 1.01
C MET A 97 20.86 -7.72 1.08
N ILE A 98 20.06 -7.86 0.00
CA ILE A 98 18.66 -7.39 0.00
C ILE A 98 17.85 -8.10 1.07
N TYR A 99 17.98 -9.42 1.20
CA TYR A 99 17.30 -10.18 2.23
C TYR A 99 17.68 -9.69 3.65
N THR A 100 18.97 -9.50 3.89
CA THR A 100 19.49 -9.01 5.17
C THR A 100 18.97 -7.61 5.50
N LEU A 101 18.90 -6.72 4.50
CA LEU A 101 18.38 -5.38 4.66
C LEU A 101 16.88 -5.39 5.00
N ILE A 102 16.09 -6.23 4.31
CA ILE A 102 14.66 -6.39 4.59
C ILE A 102 14.45 -6.86 6.03
N GLU A 103 15.13 -7.93 6.44
CA GLU A 103 14.96 -8.47 7.80
C GLU A 103 15.48 -7.49 8.85
N GLY A 104 16.60 -6.82 8.59
CA GLY A 104 17.15 -5.79 9.48
C GLY A 104 16.18 -4.65 9.73
N VAL A 105 15.49 -4.15 8.70
CA VAL A 105 14.48 -3.09 8.90
C VAL A 105 13.24 -3.65 9.60
N LYS A 106 12.81 -4.87 9.27
CA LYS A 106 11.66 -5.51 9.89
C LYS A 106 11.84 -5.73 11.39
N ASP A 107 13.03 -6.16 11.82
CA ASP A 107 13.37 -6.36 13.23
C ASP A 107 13.47 -5.04 14.00
N ASN A 108 13.89 -3.95 13.34
CA ASN A 108 14.09 -2.64 13.96
C ASN A 108 12.95 -1.65 13.68
N ILE A 109 11.84 -2.09 13.07
CA ILE A 109 10.79 -1.19 12.58
C ILE A 109 10.16 -0.37 13.72
N ASP A 110 10.00 -0.98 14.89
CA ASP A 110 9.48 -0.31 16.10
C ASP A 110 10.42 0.80 16.58
N ASP A 111 11.72 0.54 16.55
CA ASP A 111 12.74 1.51 16.94
C ASP A 111 12.89 2.65 15.92
N LEU A 112 12.78 2.32 14.63
CA LEU A 112 12.85 3.29 13.54
C LEU A 112 11.62 4.19 13.52
N THR A 113 10.45 3.66 13.87
CA THR A 113 9.18 4.40 13.91
C THR A 113 8.86 5.03 15.28
N LYS A 114 9.73 4.89 16.30
CA LYS A 114 9.47 5.42 17.66
C LYS A 114 9.25 6.93 17.73
N TYR A 115 9.84 7.69 16.80
CA TYR A 115 9.71 9.14 16.74
C TYR A 115 8.50 9.59 15.91
N GLN A 116 7.78 8.66 15.30
CA GLN A 116 6.50 8.93 14.66
C GLN A 116 5.53 9.43 15.74
N LYS A 117 5.23 10.73 15.74
CA LYS A 117 4.13 11.25 16.58
C LYS A 117 2.88 10.45 16.21
N GLU A 118 2.28 9.79 17.20
CA GLU A 118 0.98 9.17 17.06
C GLU A 118 0.03 10.23 16.51
N ARG A 119 -0.27 10.17 15.20
CA ARG A 119 -1.43 10.88 14.70
C ARG A 119 -2.60 10.24 15.44
N PRO A 120 -3.50 11.02 16.07
CA PRO A 120 -4.63 10.43 16.78
C PRO A 120 -5.33 9.51 15.79
N THR A 121 -5.26 8.23 16.09
CA THR A 121 -6.01 7.19 15.42
C THR A 121 -7.46 7.64 15.49
N ILE A 122 -8.04 8.02 14.35
CA ILE A 122 -9.48 8.04 14.22
C ILE A 122 -9.85 6.56 14.35
N VAL A 123 -10.14 6.17 15.60
CA VAL A 123 -10.66 4.87 16.02
C VAL A 123 -11.71 4.42 15.02
N LYS A 124 -11.29 3.59 14.07
CA LYS A 124 -12.18 2.62 13.45
C LYS A 124 -12.11 1.44 14.40
N GLU A 125 -13.17 1.29 15.17
CA GLU A 125 -13.36 0.25 16.17
C GLU A 125 -12.92 -1.12 15.65
N PRO A 126 -12.28 -1.96 16.50
CA PRO A 126 -11.88 -3.30 16.12
C PRO A 126 -13.14 -4.16 15.93
N VAL A 127 -13.43 -4.54 14.69
CA VAL A 127 -14.38 -5.62 14.43
C VAL A 127 -13.64 -6.93 14.71
N GLU A 128 -13.78 -7.36 15.95
CA GLU A 128 -13.38 -8.64 16.53
C GLU A 128 -13.68 -9.81 15.57
N VAL A 129 -12.63 -10.40 14.99
CA VAL A 129 -12.73 -11.65 14.23
C VAL A 129 -12.86 -12.79 15.24
N LYS A 130 -14.12 -13.11 15.59
CA LYS A 130 -14.48 -14.41 16.18
C LYS A 130 -15.02 -15.32 15.09
N GLU A 131 -14.39 -16.49 14.97
CA GLU A 131 -14.78 -17.55 14.07
C GLU A 131 -16.26 -17.99 14.25
N LYS A 132 -16.91 -18.21 13.10
CA LYS A 132 -18.05 -19.11 12.83
C LYS A 132 -19.36 -18.85 13.61
N LYS A 133 -20.27 -18.08 13.00
CA LYS A 133 -21.71 -18.43 12.95
C LYS A 133 -22.48 -17.63 11.87
N VAL A 134 -23.08 -18.38 10.95
CA VAL A 134 -24.29 -18.10 10.15
C VAL A 134 -24.31 -16.78 9.35
N LYS A 135 -24.28 -16.92 8.02
CA LYS A 135 -24.70 -15.90 7.05
C LYS A 135 -26.11 -15.39 7.36
N GLU A 136 -26.24 -14.24 8.03
CA GLU A 136 -27.43 -13.42 7.85
C GLU A 136 -27.34 -12.72 6.49
N LYS A 137 -28.21 -13.13 5.58
CA LYS A 137 -28.49 -12.42 4.34
C LYS A 137 -28.79 -10.97 4.69
N LYS A 138 -27.87 -10.04 4.39
CA LYS A 138 -28.28 -8.67 4.08
C LYS A 138 -29.30 -8.80 2.96
N GLU A 139 -30.57 -8.58 3.28
CA GLU A 139 -31.68 -8.64 2.35
C GLU A 139 -31.35 -7.67 1.21
N GLN A 140 -30.88 -8.22 0.09
CA GLN A 140 -30.55 -7.41 -1.07
C GLN A 140 -31.86 -6.85 -1.61
N LEU A 141 -32.19 -5.63 -1.20
CA LEU A 141 -33.33 -4.91 -1.71
C LEU A 141 -33.21 -4.86 -3.24
N THR A 142 -34.21 -5.44 -3.91
CA THR A 142 -34.31 -5.43 -5.37
C THR A 142 -34.26 -4.00 -5.89
N LYS A 143 -33.80 -3.79 -7.14
CA LYS A 143 -33.72 -2.45 -7.76
C LYS A 143 -35.02 -1.65 -7.59
N ARG A 144 -36.16 -2.33 -7.63
CA ARG A 144 -37.50 -1.77 -7.46
C ARG A 144 -37.82 -1.35 -6.00
N GLN A 145 -37.30 -2.06 -5.01
CA GLN A 145 -37.40 -1.67 -3.59
C GLN A 145 -36.50 -0.47 -3.28
N LYS A 146 -35.28 -0.42 -3.85
CA LYS A 146 -34.39 0.74 -3.72
C LYS A 146 -34.99 2.01 -4.34
N ALA A 147 -35.59 1.91 -5.53
CA ALA A 147 -36.26 3.04 -6.18
C ALA A 147 -37.47 3.59 -5.38
N ARG A 148 -38.18 2.73 -4.64
CA ARG A 148 -39.29 3.18 -3.77
C ARG A 148 -38.79 3.91 -2.52
N ALA A 149 -37.65 3.51 -1.97
CA ALA A 149 -37.06 4.16 -0.80
C ALA A 149 -36.60 5.59 -1.10
N THR A 150 -36.09 5.84 -2.31
CA THR A 150 -35.60 7.16 -2.73
C THR A 150 -36.70 8.12 -3.20
N ASN A 151 -37.93 7.61 -3.42
CA ASN A 151 -39.06 8.41 -3.89
C ASN A 151 -40.09 8.70 -2.78
N LYS A 152 -39.65 8.65 -1.52
CA LYS A 152 -40.51 8.90 -0.37
C LYS A 152 -40.63 10.41 -0.18
N LEU A 153 -41.85 10.91 -0.19
CA LEU A 153 -42.14 12.33 0.05
C LEU A 153 -41.73 12.69 1.48
N VAL A 154 -41.03 13.81 1.63
CA VAL A 154 -40.74 14.43 2.92
C VAL A 154 -41.56 15.72 2.95
N ASP A 155 -42.46 15.85 3.92
CA ASP A 155 -43.35 17.02 4.06
C ASP A 155 -44.28 17.28 2.84
N GLY A 156 -44.70 16.22 2.16
CA GLY A 156 -45.58 16.31 0.99
C GLY A 156 -44.88 16.66 -0.33
N GLU A 157 -43.56 16.90 -0.31
CA GLU A 157 -42.76 17.20 -1.48
C GLU A 157 -41.65 16.15 -1.69
N LEU A 158 -41.19 16.04 -2.94
CA LEU A 158 -40.05 15.16 -3.28
C LEU A 158 -38.74 15.83 -2.89
N PRO A 159 -37.71 15.06 -2.48
CA PRO A 159 -36.41 15.61 -2.09
C PRO A 159 -35.84 16.54 -3.16
N ARG A 160 -35.18 17.62 -2.72
CA ARG A 160 -34.49 18.55 -3.63
C ARG A 160 -33.51 17.76 -4.50
N GLY A 161 -33.60 17.98 -5.80
CA GLY A 161 -32.79 17.27 -6.79
C GLY A 161 -33.40 15.98 -7.35
N HIS A 162 -34.64 15.65 -7.03
CA HIS A 162 -35.36 14.54 -7.67
C HIS A 162 -35.60 14.76 -9.18
N ASN A 163 -35.65 16.01 -9.65
CA ASN A 163 -35.93 16.37 -11.03
C ASN A 163 -34.68 16.77 -11.85
N TRP A 164 -33.51 16.21 -11.55
CA TRP A 164 -32.30 16.53 -12.33
C TRP A 164 -32.49 16.12 -13.78
N VAL A 165 -32.66 17.11 -14.65
CA VAL A 165 -32.69 16.93 -16.10
C VAL A 165 -31.25 16.88 -16.58
N SER A 166 -30.84 15.78 -17.20
CA SER A 166 -29.52 15.70 -17.84
C SER A 166 -29.40 16.77 -18.93
N LEU A 167 -28.51 17.74 -18.73
CA LEU A 167 -28.18 18.80 -19.70
C LEU A 167 -27.89 18.24 -21.09
N ILE A 168 -27.21 17.07 -21.15
CA ILE A 168 -26.88 16.36 -22.39
C ILE A 168 -28.14 15.86 -23.10
N SER A 169 -29.09 15.29 -22.37
CA SER A 169 -30.37 14.81 -22.92
C SER A 169 -31.26 15.97 -23.40
N HIS A 170 -31.20 17.11 -22.72
CA HIS A 170 -31.94 18.31 -23.10
C HIS A 170 -31.36 18.94 -24.37
N LEU A 171 -30.04 19.07 -24.45
CA LEU A 171 -29.34 19.62 -25.62
C LEU A 171 -29.44 18.70 -26.84
N SER A 172 -29.45 17.37 -26.66
CA SER A 172 -29.65 16.42 -27.77
C SER A 172 -31.06 16.50 -28.37
N GLN A 173 -32.05 16.95 -27.58
CA GLN A 173 -33.44 17.08 -28.04
C GLN A 173 -33.70 18.39 -28.79
N THR A 174 -32.90 19.44 -28.52
CA THR A 174 -33.00 20.75 -29.20
C THR A 174 -32.07 20.89 -30.42
N GLY A 175 -31.26 19.87 -30.73
CA GLY A 175 -30.33 19.87 -31.87
C GLY A 175 -30.96 19.48 -33.22
N GLY A 176 -32.29 19.35 -33.29
CA GLY A 176 -33.02 19.00 -34.51
C GLY A 176 -34.06 20.05 -34.87
N ALA A 177 -33.64 21.19 -35.40
CA ALA A 177 -34.49 22.05 -36.21
C ALA A 177 -33.75 22.31 -37.54
N PRO A 178 -34.38 22.03 -38.71
CA PRO A 178 -33.82 22.30 -40.04
C PRO A 178 -33.70 23.79 -40.35
#